data_AF-A0A4V0ZA32-F1
#
_entry.id   AF-A0A4V0ZA32-F1
#
_cell.length_a   1.000
_cell.length_b   1.000
_cell.length_c   1.000
_cell.angle_alpha   90.00
_cell.angle_beta   90.00
_cell.angle_gamma   90.00
#
_symmetry.space_group_name_H-M   'P 1'
#
loop_
_entity.id
_entity.type
_entity.pdbx_description
1 polymer ?
#
loop_
_entity_poly.entity_id
_entity_poly.type
_entity_poly.pdbx_seq_one_letter_code
_entity_poly.pdbx_strand_id
1 'polypeptide(L)'
;MIIALLDALPDISVLRNALIAPPWAGGEVSRHATQTAQTLSNACPGARILPVPILDSNGQSGDIRAMSQAFTWLAENAERFGINLICAPISDGTNSIDDSELRESELGVAISNLRQRGVLTVAAAGNGFRYGSRAFCQGMGTPAILRETISVGAANGSEPAPRSQRLALSGPCRTTCFAHPAPPGGTSGAAARVSSMIAARMIKGESGEVALAELLHGSAETVVGGPEEIWPALLD
;
A
#
# COMPACT_ATOMS: atom_id res chain seq x y z
N MET A 1 -8.47 3.43 -5.71
CA MET A 1 -8.80 4.14 -4.45
C MET A 1 -7.66 3.93 -3.48
N ILE A 2 -7.20 4.99 -2.83
CA ILE A 2 -6.29 4.93 -1.70
C ILE A 2 -7.13 4.99 -0.42
N ILE A 3 -6.72 4.27 0.62
CA ILE A 3 -7.38 4.29 1.93
C ILE A 3 -6.41 4.83 2.96
N ALA A 4 -6.73 5.99 3.54
CA ALA A 4 -6.02 6.51 4.69
C ALA A 4 -6.67 5.99 5.97
N LEU A 5 -5.86 5.55 6.93
CA LEU A 5 -6.29 5.22 8.28
C LEU A 5 -5.89 6.35 9.23
N LEU A 6 -6.79 6.62 10.18
CA LEU A 6 -6.68 7.76 11.07
C LEU A 6 -6.42 7.32 12.52
N ASP A 7 -5.63 8.10 13.24
CA ASP A 7 -5.58 8.07 14.70
C ASP A 7 -6.94 8.41 15.32
N ALA A 8 -7.12 8.01 16.56
CA ALA A 8 -8.25 8.41 17.39
C ALA A 8 -8.20 9.94 17.63
N LEU A 9 -8.79 10.75 16.75
CA LEU A 9 -8.87 12.20 16.95
C LEU A 9 -9.67 12.54 18.22
N PRO A 10 -9.32 13.66 18.89
CA PRO A 10 -10.24 14.35 19.78
C PRO A 10 -11.39 14.92 18.94
N ASP A 11 -12.61 14.58 19.34
CA ASP A 11 -13.89 15.07 18.79
C ASP A 11 -14.42 14.40 17.49
N ILE A 12 -15.54 13.69 17.68
CA ILE A 12 -16.31 12.94 16.67
C ILE A 12 -17.12 13.87 15.75
N SER A 13 -17.23 15.15 16.07
CA SER A 13 -18.02 16.13 15.31
C SER A 13 -17.51 16.37 13.87
N VAL A 14 -16.21 16.21 13.61
CA VAL A 14 -15.58 16.48 12.29
C VAL A 14 -15.87 15.40 11.23
N LEU A 15 -16.13 14.15 11.67
CA LEU A 15 -16.15 12.99 10.76
C LEU A 15 -17.55 12.36 10.58
N ARG A 16 -18.58 12.84 11.28
CA ARG A 16 -19.94 12.28 11.19
C ARG A 16 -20.62 12.46 9.83
N ASN A 17 -20.09 13.30 8.93
CA ASN A 17 -20.75 13.64 7.65
C ASN A 17 -19.83 13.59 6.41
N ALA A 18 -18.64 13.00 6.49
CA ALA A 18 -17.61 13.30 5.51
C ALA A 18 -17.05 12.03 4.83
N LEU A 19 -17.73 11.57 3.78
CA LEU A 19 -17.00 11.21 2.56
C LEU A 19 -16.30 12.50 2.12
N ILE A 20 -15.09 12.75 2.64
CA ILE A 20 -14.25 13.85 2.16
C ILE A 20 -13.69 13.40 0.83
N ALA A 21 -14.54 13.51 -0.18
CA ALA A 21 -14.16 13.49 -1.56
C ALA A 21 -13.17 14.65 -1.76
N PRO A 22 -11.93 14.38 -2.21
CA PRO A 22 -11.07 15.42 -2.74
C PRO A 22 -11.86 16.27 -3.76
N PRO A 23 -11.51 17.55 -3.97
CA PRO A 23 -12.30 18.43 -4.85
C PRO A 23 -12.40 17.94 -6.31
N TRP A 24 -11.57 16.97 -6.72
CA TRP A 24 -11.61 16.30 -8.04
C TRP A 24 -12.37 14.97 -8.07
N ALA A 25 -12.87 14.48 -6.94
CA ALA A 25 -13.52 13.18 -6.85
C ALA A 25 -14.94 13.22 -7.42
N GLY A 26 -15.12 12.65 -8.61
CA GLY A 26 -16.41 12.50 -9.29
C GLY A 26 -16.75 11.08 -9.75
N GLY A 27 -16.00 10.06 -9.30
CA GLY A 27 -16.16 8.67 -9.73
C GLY A 27 -16.93 7.78 -8.73
N GLU A 28 -17.57 6.73 -9.24
CA GLU A 28 -18.18 5.67 -8.41
C GLU A 28 -17.11 4.87 -7.65
N VAL A 29 -17.41 4.48 -6.40
CA VAL A 29 -16.54 3.60 -5.62
C VAL A 29 -16.56 2.21 -6.24
N SER A 30 -15.44 1.77 -6.80
CA SER A 30 -15.36 0.46 -7.45
C SER A 30 -15.54 -0.71 -6.48
N ARG A 31 -15.93 -1.89 -7.00
CA ARG A 31 -15.98 -3.13 -6.21
C ARG A 31 -14.63 -3.44 -5.55
N HIS A 32 -13.52 -3.19 -6.25
CA HIS A 32 -12.16 -3.38 -5.76
C HIS A 32 -11.87 -2.50 -4.53
N ALA A 33 -12.26 -1.21 -4.62
CA ALA A 33 -12.17 -0.25 -3.54
C ALA A 33 -12.98 -0.69 -2.30
N THR A 34 -14.22 -1.11 -2.52
CA THR A 34 -15.11 -1.62 -1.45
C THR A 34 -14.54 -2.86 -0.76
N GLN A 35 -14.03 -3.83 -1.54
CA GLN A 35 -13.41 -5.04 -1.00
C GLN A 35 -12.15 -4.74 -0.18
N THR A 36 -11.33 -3.77 -0.62
CA THR A 36 -10.15 -3.33 0.13
C THR A 36 -10.57 -2.74 1.49
N ALA A 37 -11.57 -1.85 1.49
CA ALA A 37 -12.09 -1.25 2.74
C ALA A 37 -12.70 -2.30 3.67
N GLN A 38 -13.38 -3.31 3.11
CA GLN A 38 -13.93 -4.43 3.89
C GLN A 38 -12.83 -5.26 4.55
N THR A 39 -11.75 -5.57 3.83
CA THR A 39 -10.58 -6.28 4.38
C THR A 39 -10.00 -5.52 5.58
N LEU A 40 -9.78 -4.21 5.43
CA LEU A 40 -9.29 -3.36 6.53
C LEU A 40 -10.26 -3.36 7.71
N SER A 41 -11.55 -3.16 7.46
CA SER A 41 -12.58 -3.07 8.51
C SER A 41 -12.76 -4.39 9.27
N ASN A 42 -12.66 -5.53 8.57
CA ASN A 42 -12.82 -6.85 9.19
C ASN A 42 -11.64 -7.18 10.12
N ALA A 43 -10.42 -6.92 9.66
CA ALA A 43 -9.21 -7.22 10.44
C ALA A 43 -8.94 -6.16 11.53
N CYS A 44 -9.44 -4.94 11.34
CA CYS A 44 -9.21 -3.82 12.25
C CYS A 44 -10.48 -2.97 12.42
N PRO A 45 -11.51 -3.46 13.15
CA PRO A 45 -12.80 -2.77 13.26
C PRO A 45 -12.75 -1.44 14.02
N GLY A 46 -11.68 -1.19 14.79
CA GLY A 46 -11.44 0.10 15.43
C GLY A 46 -10.82 1.14 14.50
N ALA A 47 -10.40 0.76 13.29
CA ALA A 47 -9.76 1.69 12.36
C ALA A 47 -10.80 2.64 11.75
N ARG A 48 -10.42 3.91 11.67
CA ARG A 48 -11.18 4.92 10.92
C ARG A 48 -10.65 4.99 9.51
N ILE A 49 -11.54 4.88 8.53
CA ILE A 49 -11.19 4.80 7.10
C ILE A 49 -11.57 6.11 6.42
N LEU A 50 -10.60 6.75 5.78
CA LEU A 50 -10.78 7.88 4.87
C LEU A 50 -10.56 7.38 3.42
N PRO A 51 -11.64 7.18 2.64
CA PRO A 51 -11.52 6.78 1.25
C PRO A 51 -11.07 7.97 0.39
N VAL A 52 -10.00 7.78 -0.39
CA VAL A 52 -9.50 8.76 -1.35
C VAL A 52 -9.65 8.18 -2.77
N PRO A 53 -10.74 8.51 -3.48
CA PRO A 53 -10.93 8.07 -4.85
C PRO A 53 -9.89 8.74 -5.77
N ILE A 54 -9.26 7.91 -6.60
CA ILE A 54 -8.24 8.31 -7.58
C ILE A 54 -8.54 7.74 -8.97
N LEU A 55 -9.67 7.01 -9.10
CA LEU A 55 -10.17 6.52 -10.36
C LEU A 55 -11.09 7.61 -10.93
N ASP A 56 -11.03 7.83 -12.23
CA ASP A 56 -12.09 8.57 -12.91
C ASP A 56 -13.41 7.74 -12.94
N SER A 57 -14.47 8.34 -13.45
CA SER A 57 -15.78 7.68 -13.61
C SER A 57 -15.76 6.46 -14.55
N ASN A 58 -14.67 6.25 -15.31
CA ASN A 58 -14.48 5.08 -16.17
C ASN A 58 -13.66 3.97 -15.48
N GLY A 59 -13.32 4.14 -14.20
CA GLY A 59 -12.53 3.18 -13.45
C GLY A 59 -11.06 3.11 -13.92
N GLN A 60 -10.61 4.07 -14.72
CA GLN A 60 -9.23 4.13 -15.16
C GLN A 60 -8.40 4.86 -14.10
N SER A 61 -7.48 4.14 -13.47
CA SER A 61 -6.33 4.74 -12.79
C SER A 61 -5.07 3.98 -13.14
N GLY A 62 -4.32 4.53 -14.06
CA GLY A 62 -2.88 4.27 -14.19
C GLY A 62 -2.11 5.57 -14.35
N ASP A 63 -2.78 6.72 -14.29
CA ASP A 63 -2.11 8.00 -14.49
C ASP A 63 -1.39 8.40 -13.20
N ILE A 64 -0.07 8.42 -13.29
CA ILE A 64 0.85 8.93 -12.28
C ILE A 64 0.39 10.30 -11.75
N ARG A 65 -0.22 11.14 -12.59
CA ARG A 65 -0.73 12.45 -12.20
C ARG A 65 -1.83 12.39 -11.15
N ALA A 66 -2.81 11.50 -11.32
CA ALA A 66 -3.89 11.34 -10.35
C ALA A 66 -3.36 10.80 -9.02
N MET A 67 -2.35 9.92 -9.09
CA MET A 67 -1.65 9.43 -7.91
C MET A 67 -0.90 10.56 -7.19
N SER A 68 -0.12 11.37 -7.92
CA SER A 68 0.58 12.54 -7.38
C SER A 68 -0.39 13.48 -6.66
N GLN A 69 -1.49 13.88 -7.30
CA GLN A 69 -2.49 14.77 -6.70
C GLN A 69 -3.08 14.21 -5.41
N ALA A 70 -3.37 12.91 -5.38
CA ALA A 70 -3.90 12.23 -4.19
C ALA A 70 -2.89 12.21 -3.04
N PHE A 71 -1.62 11.85 -3.32
CA PHE A 71 -0.59 11.82 -2.28
C PHE A 71 -0.19 13.22 -1.80
N THR A 72 -0.16 14.22 -2.67
CA THR A 72 0.03 15.63 -2.28
C THR A 72 -1.07 16.06 -1.32
N TRP A 73 -2.34 15.79 -1.63
CA TRP A 73 -3.45 16.13 -0.74
C TRP A 73 -3.43 15.38 0.59
N LEU A 74 -3.08 14.09 0.56
CA LEU A 74 -2.87 13.31 1.78
C LEU A 74 -1.77 13.93 2.64
N ALA A 75 -0.65 14.37 2.04
CA ALA A 75 0.44 15.03 2.75
C ALA A 75 0.04 16.37 3.35
N GLU A 76 -0.76 17.17 2.64
CA GLU A 76 -1.28 18.46 3.10
C GLU A 76 -2.32 18.31 4.22
N ASN A 77 -3.07 17.21 4.25
CA ASN A 77 -4.17 17.00 5.18
C ASN A 77 -3.89 15.94 6.26
N ALA A 78 -2.68 15.37 6.29
CA ALA A 78 -2.33 14.30 7.22
C ALA A 78 -2.59 14.70 8.67
N GLU A 79 -2.09 15.85 9.10
CA GLU A 79 -2.29 16.35 10.47
C GLU A 79 -3.77 16.65 10.76
N ARG A 80 -4.46 17.31 9.82
CA ARG A 80 -5.87 17.69 9.96
C ARG A 80 -6.78 16.49 10.20
N PHE A 81 -6.54 15.38 9.51
CA PHE A 81 -7.35 14.18 9.64
C PHE A 81 -6.76 13.14 10.60
N GLY A 82 -5.55 13.37 11.11
CA GLY A 82 -4.82 12.38 11.90
C GLY A 82 -4.40 11.16 11.09
N ILE A 83 -4.05 11.31 9.82
CA ILE A 83 -3.63 10.21 8.94
C ILE A 83 -2.28 9.69 9.41
N ASN A 84 -2.19 8.39 9.70
CA ASN A 84 -0.98 7.75 10.21
C ASN A 84 -0.56 6.51 9.37
N LEU A 85 -1.45 5.98 8.54
CA LEU A 85 -1.20 4.88 7.62
C LEU A 85 -2.00 5.07 6.33
N ILE A 86 -1.38 4.76 5.19
CA ILE A 86 -1.99 4.82 3.87
C ILE A 86 -1.89 3.44 3.24
N CYS A 87 -3.02 2.85 2.87
CA CYS A 87 -3.13 1.66 2.04
C CYS A 87 -3.34 2.09 0.58
N ALA A 88 -2.35 1.82 -0.27
CA ALA A 88 -2.38 2.06 -1.70
C ALA A 88 -2.47 0.71 -2.46
N PRO A 89 -3.68 0.12 -2.59
CA PRO A 89 -3.90 -1.19 -3.20
C PRO A 89 -3.87 -1.12 -4.74
N ILE A 90 -2.99 -0.30 -5.30
CA ILE A 90 -2.93 0.09 -6.71
C ILE A 90 -1.52 -0.07 -7.25
N SER A 91 -1.43 -0.21 -8.57
CA SER A 91 -0.18 -0.20 -9.31
C SER A 91 -0.46 0.41 -10.68
N ASP A 92 0.48 1.19 -11.21
CA ASP A 92 0.41 1.77 -12.57
C ASP A 92 0.70 0.72 -13.68
N GLY A 93 1.02 -0.52 -13.31
CA GLY A 93 1.33 -1.60 -14.24
C GLY A 93 2.74 -1.56 -14.82
N THR A 94 3.58 -0.61 -14.41
CA THR A 94 5.01 -0.60 -14.71
C THR A 94 5.73 -1.73 -13.97
N ASN A 95 6.97 -2.02 -14.36
CA ASN A 95 7.81 -3.06 -13.75
C ASN A 95 9.23 -2.53 -13.58
N SER A 96 9.35 -1.43 -12.85
CA SER A 96 10.60 -0.70 -12.62
C SER A 96 11.48 -1.42 -11.60
N ILE A 97 12.80 -1.29 -11.74
CA ILE A 97 13.81 -1.88 -10.85
C ILE A 97 14.47 -0.85 -9.91
N ASP A 98 14.21 0.44 -10.14
CA ASP A 98 14.62 1.54 -9.29
C ASP A 98 13.58 2.67 -9.34
N ASP A 99 13.74 3.65 -8.46
CA ASP A 99 12.86 4.80 -8.30
C ASP A 99 13.46 6.12 -8.79
N SER A 100 14.54 6.07 -9.59
CA SER A 100 15.33 7.27 -9.93
C SER A 100 14.50 8.36 -10.64
N GLU A 101 13.61 7.97 -11.54
CA GLU A 101 12.71 8.87 -12.27
C GLU A 101 11.57 9.43 -11.39
N LEU A 102 11.22 8.74 -10.31
CA LEU A 102 10.12 9.11 -9.42
C LEU A 102 10.58 9.86 -8.17
N ARG A 103 11.85 9.72 -7.77
CA ARG A 103 12.37 10.21 -6.48
C ARG A 103 12.15 11.70 -6.28
N GLU A 104 12.42 12.49 -7.31
CA GLU A 104 12.26 13.97 -7.30
C GLU A 104 10.93 14.41 -7.93
N SER A 105 10.06 13.46 -8.31
CA SER A 105 8.73 13.77 -8.81
C SER A 105 7.81 14.23 -7.68
N GLU A 106 6.70 14.89 -8.01
CA GLU A 106 5.68 15.30 -7.03
C GLU A 106 5.22 14.14 -6.14
N LEU A 107 5.01 12.95 -6.74
CA LEU A 107 4.63 11.76 -6.00
C LEU A 107 5.72 11.29 -5.03
N GLY A 108 6.98 11.24 -5.49
CA GLY A 108 8.12 10.82 -4.67
C GLY A 108 8.33 11.75 -3.48
N VAL A 109 8.27 13.07 -3.73
CA VAL A 109 8.35 14.09 -2.68
C VAL A 109 7.19 13.98 -1.69
N ALA A 110 5.96 13.79 -2.16
CA ALA A 110 4.79 13.65 -1.29
C ALA A 110 4.90 12.42 -0.38
N ILE A 111 5.29 11.26 -0.93
CA ILE A 111 5.48 10.02 -0.16
C ILE A 111 6.65 10.14 0.81
N SER A 112 7.76 10.76 0.40
CA SER A 112 8.90 11.00 1.29
C SER A 112 8.52 11.91 2.46
N ASN A 113 7.77 12.99 2.21
CA ASN A 113 7.29 13.89 3.25
C ASN A 113 6.32 13.19 4.22
N LEU A 114 5.42 12.33 3.72
CA LEU A 114 4.54 11.50 4.55
C LEU A 114 5.35 10.59 5.46
N ARG A 115 6.35 9.88 4.91
CA ARG A 115 7.23 8.99 5.67
C ARG A 115 8.01 9.74 6.76
N GLN A 116 8.56 10.92 6.45
CA GLN A 116 9.27 11.75 7.43
C GLN A 116 8.39 12.20 8.59
N ARG A 117 7.07 12.31 8.39
CA ARG A 117 6.09 12.62 9.43
C ARG A 117 5.56 11.39 10.17
N GLY A 118 6.11 10.20 9.89
CA GLY A 118 5.66 8.94 10.49
C GLY A 118 4.38 8.37 9.87
N VAL A 119 3.92 8.90 8.73
CA VAL A 119 2.78 8.37 7.99
C VAL A 119 3.28 7.30 7.02
N LEU A 120 2.96 6.04 7.30
CA LEU A 120 3.42 4.92 6.49
C LEU A 120 2.57 4.75 5.24
N THR A 121 3.19 4.40 4.11
CA THR A 121 2.49 4.03 2.88
C THR A 121 2.72 2.57 2.56
N VAL A 122 1.67 1.76 2.60
CA VAL A 122 1.68 0.34 2.22
C VAL A 122 1.13 0.20 0.81
N ALA A 123 1.94 -0.28 -0.12
CA ALA A 123 1.65 -0.27 -1.55
C ALA A 123 1.68 -1.68 -2.14
N ALA A 124 0.74 -1.96 -3.04
CA ALA A 124 0.73 -3.18 -3.82
C ALA A 124 1.89 -3.20 -4.83
N ALA A 125 2.73 -4.24 -4.80
CA ALA A 125 3.86 -4.40 -5.73
C ALA A 125 3.42 -4.46 -7.22
N GLY A 126 2.21 -4.97 -7.45
CA GLY A 126 1.56 -5.07 -8.76
C GLY A 126 1.43 -6.51 -9.25
N ASN A 127 0.57 -6.73 -10.25
CA ASN A 127 0.22 -8.06 -10.74
C ASN A 127 0.77 -8.34 -12.15
N GLY A 128 1.81 -7.62 -12.55
CA GLY A 128 2.39 -7.65 -13.91
C GLY A 128 3.43 -8.75 -14.16
N PHE A 129 3.75 -9.62 -13.19
CA PHE A 129 4.83 -10.59 -13.36
C PHE A 129 4.50 -11.62 -14.45
N ARG A 130 5.47 -11.92 -15.33
CA ARG A 130 5.31 -12.83 -16.48
C ARG A 130 6.33 -13.95 -16.46
N TYR A 131 5.91 -15.14 -16.07
CA TYR A 131 6.73 -16.36 -16.12
C TYR A 131 7.01 -16.78 -17.57
N GLY A 132 8.25 -17.17 -17.88
CA GLY A 132 8.61 -17.80 -19.17
C GLY A 132 8.81 -16.86 -20.37
N SER A 133 8.68 -15.54 -20.18
CA SER A 133 9.09 -14.57 -21.20
C SER A 133 10.59 -14.28 -21.10
N ARG A 134 11.23 -13.85 -22.19
CA ARG A 134 12.66 -13.46 -22.24
C ARG A 134 13.08 -12.42 -21.17
N ALA A 135 12.12 -11.79 -20.50
CA ALA A 135 12.28 -10.95 -19.33
C ALA A 135 11.66 -11.64 -18.09
N PHE A 136 12.40 -12.54 -17.43
CA PHE A 136 12.18 -12.83 -16.00
C PHE A 136 12.67 -11.63 -15.17
N CYS A 137 12.22 -10.43 -15.51
CA CYS A 137 12.69 -9.22 -14.88
C CYS A 137 11.82 -8.98 -13.66
N GLN A 138 12.43 -9.18 -12.50
CA GLN A 138 11.96 -8.57 -11.27
C GLN A 138 11.72 -7.07 -11.47
N GLY A 139 10.82 -6.52 -10.67
CA GLY A 139 10.40 -5.14 -10.71
C GLY A 139 9.11 -4.96 -9.94
N MET A 140 8.75 -3.70 -9.68
CA MET A 140 7.50 -3.31 -9.03
C MET A 140 6.89 -2.13 -9.78
N GLY A 141 5.57 -1.97 -9.67
CA GLY A 141 4.89 -0.79 -10.18
C GLY A 141 4.85 0.36 -9.17
N THR A 142 4.41 1.52 -9.62
CA THR A 142 4.23 2.71 -8.79
C THR A 142 2.93 2.62 -7.98
N PRO A 143 2.90 2.95 -6.66
CA PRO A 143 3.97 3.60 -5.89
C PRO A 143 4.94 2.64 -5.19
N ALA A 144 4.72 1.32 -5.25
CA ALA A 144 5.50 0.33 -4.50
C ALA A 144 7.01 0.31 -4.83
N ILE A 145 7.43 0.85 -5.98
CA ILE A 145 8.85 0.97 -6.31
C ILE A 145 9.59 2.04 -5.48
N LEU A 146 8.88 3.05 -4.96
CA LEU A 146 9.48 4.11 -4.14
C LEU A 146 10.00 3.54 -2.82
N ARG A 147 11.26 3.80 -2.50
CA ARG A 147 11.97 3.23 -1.34
C ARG A 147 11.34 3.58 0.02
N GLU A 148 10.59 4.66 0.10
CA GLU A 148 9.89 5.09 1.32
C GLU A 148 8.57 4.33 1.56
N THR A 149 8.14 3.51 0.60
CA THR A 149 6.93 2.68 0.72
C THR A 149 7.22 1.30 1.32
N ILE A 150 6.21 0.75 1.99
CA ILE A 150 6.12 -0.65 2.38
C ILE A 150 5.50 -1.39 1.20
N SER A 151 6.35 -1.93 0.35
CA SER A 151 5.96 -2.65 -0.87
C SER A 151 5.57 -4.10 -0.57
N VAL A 152 4.37 -4.50 -0.99
CA VAL A 152 3.77 -5.79 -0.61
C VAL A 152 3.49 -6.66 -1.83
N GLY A 153 4.14 -7.82 -1.87
CA GLY A 153 3.86 -8.91 -2.79
C GLY A 153 2.74 -9.83 -2.30
N ALA A 154 2.13 -10.59 -3.21
CA ALA A 154 1.14 -11.60 -2.88
C ALA A 154 1.80 -12.99 -2.80
N ALA A 155 1.53 -13.72 -1.72
CA ALA A 155 2.03 -15.07 -1.50
C ALA A 155 1.02 -16.16 -1.92
N ASN A 156 1.54 -17.30 -2.36
CA ASN A 156 0.83 -18.56 -2.54
C ASN A 156 1.59 -19.66 -1.78
N GLY A 157 1.18 -19.95 -0.55
CA GLY A 157 2.02 -20.68 0.41
C GLY A 157 3.35 -19.95 0.66
N SER A 158 4.45 -20.71 0.67
CA SER A 158 5.82 -20.23 0.81
C SER A 158 6.45 -19.72 -0.50
N GLU A 159 5.65 -19.51 -1.55
CA GLU A 159 6.10 -19.04 -2.86
C GLU A 159 5.41 -17.71 -3.24
N PRO A 160 6.03 -16.88 -4.10
CA PRO A 160 5.33 -15.75 -4.69
C PRO A 160 4.13 -16.23 -5.50
N ALA A 161 3.00 -15.56 -5.40
CA ALA A 161 1.89 -15.81 -6.30
C ALA A 161 2.34 -15.57 -7.76
N PRO A 162 1.89 -16.36 -8.75
CA PRO A 162 2.47 -16.37 -10.10
C PRO A 162 2.53 -15.02 -10.83
N ARG A 163 1.61 -14.11 -10.48
CA ARG A 163 1.53 -12.76 -11.06
C ARG A 163 2.11 -11.67 -10.18
N SER A 164 2.55 -11.98 -8.96
CA SER A 164 3.07 -10.98 -8.03
C SER A 164 4.39 -10.44 -8.55
N GLN A 165 4.38 -9.14 -8.85
CA GLN A 165 5.60 -8.37 -9.02
C GLN A 165 6.38 -8.37 -7.71
N ARG A 166 7.71 -8.29 -7.85
CA ARG A 166 8.66 -8.39 -6.76
C ARG A 166 10.04 -7.93 -7.22
N LEU A 167 10.81 -7.42 -6.28
CA LEU A 167 12.19 -7.01 -6.48
C LEU A 167 13.04 -7.57 -5.34
N ALA A 168 14.17 -8.18 -5.70
CA ALA A 168 15.13 -8.76 -4.77
C ALA A 168 15.59 -7.74 -3.72
N LEU A 169 16.12 -8.24 -2.61
CA LEU A 169 16.55 -7.43 -1.47
C LEU A 169 17.80 -6.57 -1.74
N SER A 170 18.42 -6.67 -2.91
CA SER A 170 19.59 -5.88 -3.28
C SER A 170 19.19 -4.48 -3.74
N GLY A 171 19.62 -3.45 -3.01
CA GLY A 171 19.45 -2.06 -3.39
C GLY A 171 18.45 -1.28 -2.52
N PRO A 172 18.27 0.02 -2.82
CA PRO A 172 17.36 0.88 -2.06
C PRO A 172 15.89 0.56 -2.30
N CYS A 173 15.54 0.11 -3.50
CA CYS A 173 14.22 -0.35 -3.87
C CYS A 173 14.17 -1.87 -3.71
N ARG A 174 13.21 -2.38 -2.94
CA ARG A 174 13.02 -3.83 -2.72
C ARG A 174 11.59 -4.12 -2.32
N THR A 175 11.13 -5.35 -2.55
CA THR A 175 9.89 -5.81 -1.94
C THR A 175 10.07 -5.95 -0.43
N THR A 176 9.21 -5.31 0.36
CA THR A 176 9.33 -5.28 1.81
C THR A 176 8.92 -6.59 2.44
N CYS A 177 7.77 -7.12 2.01
CA CYS A 177 7.25 -8.40 2.47
C CYS A 177 6.24 -8.99 1.49
N PHE A 178 5.87 -10.23 1.76
CA PHE A 178 4.75 -10.90 1.12
C PHE A 178 3.63 -11.17 2.13
N ALA A 179 2.39 -11.24 1.66
CA ALA A 179 1.27 -11.65 2.49
C ALA A 179 0.27 -12.49 1.70
N HIS A 180 -0.50 -13.33 2.40
CA HIS A 180 -1.64 -14.00 1.78
C HIS A 180 -2.71 -12.98 1.36
N PRO A 181 -3.12 -12.97 0.08
CA PRO A 181 -4.04 -11.97 -0.40
C PRO A 181 -5.44 -12.17 0.20
N ALA A 182 -5.94 -11.14 0.90
CA ALA A 182 -7.36 -11.01 1.23
C ALA A 182 -8.13 -10.41 0.03
N PRO A 183 -9.46 -10.26 0.05
CA PRO A 183 -10.16 -9.46 -0.96
C PRO A 183 -9.52 -8.05 -1.12
N PRO A 184 -9.38 -7.52 -2.34
CA PRO A 184 -9.90 -8.02 -3.63
C PRO A 184 -9.04 -9.10 -4.31
N GLY A 185 -7.96 -9.57 -3.68
CA GLY A 185 -7.02 -10.55 -4.22
C GLY A 185 -5.71 -9.91 -4.74
N GLY A 186 -4.77 -10.75 -5.16
CA GLY A 186 -3.47 -10.33 -5.68
C GLY A 186 -2.70 -9.41 -4.74
N THR A 187 -1.79 -8.60 -5.27
CA THR A 187 -1.00 -7.67 -4.43
C THR A 187 -1.84 -6.60 -3.75
N SER A 188 -2.98 -6.19 -4.33
CA SER A 188 -3.94 -5.27 -3.70
C SER A 188 -4.49 -5.82 -2.39
N GLY A 189 -4.91 -7.08 -2.39
CA GLY A 189 -5.39 -7.79 -1.22
C GLY A 189 -4.31 -8.05 -0.17
N ALA A 190 -3.10 -8.36 -0.63
CA ALA A 190 -1.94 -8.53 0.25
C ALA A 190 -1.59 -7.20 0.94
N ALA A 191 -1.52 -6.08 0.20
CA ALA A 191 -1.29 -4.76 0.76
C ALA A 191 -2.38 -4.38 1.79
N ALA A 192 -3.66 -4.63 1.47
CA ALA A 192 -4.76 -4.38 2.40
C ALA A 192 -4.63 -5.18 3.71
N ARG A 193 -4.21 -6.46 3.62
CA ARG A 193 -3.95 -7.30 4.79
C ARG A 193 -2.81 -6.72 5.64
N VAL A 194 -1.67 -6.42 5.03
CA VAL A 194 -0.52 -5.83 5.76
C VAL A 194 -0.90 -4.50 6.40
N SER A 195 -1.60 -3.62 5.70
CA SER A 195 -2.14 -2.39 6.28
C SER A 195 -3.03 -2.65 7.48
N SER A 196 -3.90 -3.66 7.43
CA SER A 196 -4.77 -4.00 8.56
C SER A 196 -3.99 -4.50 9.78
N MET A 197 -2.93 -5.27 9.58
CA MET A 197 -2.07 -5.79 10.64
C MET A 197 -1.31 -4.65 11.33
N ILE A 198 -0.73 -3.74 10.54
CA ILE A 198 -0.06 -2.54 11.07
C ILE A 198 -1.07 -1.68 11.86
N ALA A 199 -2.23 -1.41 11.28
CA ALA A 199 -3.27 -0.61 11.92
C ALA A 199 -3.75 -1.20 13.26
N ALA A 200 -3.94 -2.53 13.31
CA ALA A 200 -4.38 -3.22 14.52
C ALA A 200 -3.39 -3.07 15.68
N ARG A 201 -2.10 -2.93 15.38
CA ARG A 201 -1.05 -2.65 16.36
C ARG A 201 -1.01 -1.16 16.72
N MET A 202 -1.17 -0.27 15.75
CA MET A 202 -1.24 1.18 16.01
C MET A 202 -2.40 1.56 16.93
N ILE A 203 -3.56 0.92 16.80
CA ILE A 203 -4.69 1.11 17.71
C ILE A 203 -4.36 0.72 19.17
N LYS A 204 -3.41 -0.21 19.36
CA LYS A 204 -2.92 -0.60 20.69
C LYS A 204 -1.85 0.36 21.23
N GLY A 205 -1.57 1.45 20.52
CA GLY A 205 -0.63 2.50 20.92
C GLY A 205 0.78 2.36 20.35
N GLU A 206 1.02 1.41 19.44
CA GLU A 206 2.31 1.30 18.77
C GLU A 206 2.49 2.37 17.69
N SER A 207 3.70 2.88 17.51
CA SER A 207 4.01 3.66 16.31
C SER A 207 3.99 2.75 15.09
N GLY A 208 3.71 3.31 13.90
CA GLY A 208 3.67 2.52 12.67
C GLY A 208 4.98 1.76 12.39
N GLU A 209 6.13 2.39 12.64
CA GLU A 209 7.45 1.78 12.43
C GLU A 209 7.69 0.59 13.35
N VAL A 210 7.30 0.72 14.63
CA VAL A 210 7.41 -0.37 15.61
C VAL A 210 6.48 -1.50 15.21
N ALA A 211 5.23 -1.18 14.84
CA ALA A 211 4.28 -2.17 14.36
C ALA A 211 4.80 -2.95 13.14
N LEU A 212 5.40 -2.26 12.16
CA LEU A 212 6.00 -2.90 11.00
C LEU A 212 7.20 -3.78 11.39
N ALA A 213 8.13 -3.25 12.18
CA ALA A 213 9.33 -3.98 12.58
C ALA A 213 8.98 -5.27 13.35
N GLU A 214 8.03 -5.19 14.28
CA GLU A 214 7.55 -6.34 15.05
C GLU A 214 6.86 -7.38 14.16
N LEU A 215 6.09 -6.96 13.15
CA LEU A 215 5.50 -7.88 12.19
C LEU A 215 6.57 -8.60 11.37
N LEU A 216 7.57 -7.86 10.86
CA LEU A 216 8.60 -8.42 10.00
C LEU A 216 9.62 -9.29 10.75
N HIS A 217 10.02 -8.90 11.96
CA HIS A 217 10.94 -9.68 12.79
C HIS A 217 10.25 -10.83 13.54
N GLY A 218 8.98 -10.65 13.89
CA GLY A 218 8.18 -11.68 14.57
C GLY A 218 7.72 -12.79 13.64
N SER A 219 7.74 -12.56 12.31
CA SER A 219 7.43 -13.61 11.35
C SER A 219 8.60 -14.59 11.19
N ALA A 220 8.33 -15.86 11.46
CA ALA A 220 9.22 -16.96 11.10
C ALA A 220 9.04 -17.40 9.64
N GLU A 221 8.04 -16.86 8.94
CA GLU A 221 7.66 -17.29 7.61
C GLU A 221 8.42 -16.51 6.55
N THR A 222 8.76 -17.21 5.46
CA THR A 222 9.42 -16.61 4.31
C THR A 222 8.75 -17.05 3.03
N VAL A 223 8.82 -16.17 2.02
CA VAL A 223 8.48 -16.49 0.64
C VAL A 223 9.76 -16.63 -0.15
N VAL A 224 9.90 -17.75 -0.87
CA VAL A 224 11.08 -18.09 -1.67
C VAL A 224 10.73 -18.06 -3.16
N GLY A 225 11.27 -17.10 -3.91
CA GLY A 225 11.08 -16.96 -5.36
C GLY A 225 12.16 -17.66 -6.20
N GLY A 226 13.27 -18.05 -5.56
CA GLY A 226 14.49 -18.55 -6.18
C GLY A 226 15.64 -18.63 -5.16
N PRO A 227 16.84 -19.09 -5.56
CA PRO A 227 17.95 -19.39 -4.64
C PRO A 227 18.42 -18.23 -3.74
N GLU A 228 18.27 -16.98 -4.20
CA GLU A 228 18.68 -15.76 -3.47
C GLU A 228 17.49 -14.80 -3.28
N GLU A 229 16.27 -15.29 -3.54
CA GLU A 229 15.03 -14.53 -3.54
C GLU A 229 14.20 -14.94 -2.33
N ILE A 230 14.55 -14.43 -1.15
CA ILE A 230 13.88 -14.76 0.10
C ILE A 230 13.35 -13.47 0.72
N TRP A 231 12.06 -13.41 1.03
CA TRP A 231 11.43 -12.25 1.66
C TRP A 231 10.70 -12.65 2.95
N PRO A 232 10.61 -11.74 3.94
CA PRO A 232 9.69 -11.90 5.06
C PRO A 232 8.25 -12.09 4.55
N ALA A 233 7.50 -12.98 5.18
CA ALA A 233 6.12 -13.25 4.83
C ALA A 233 5.19 -13.07 6.03
N LEU A 234 3.98 -12.57 5.80
CA LEU A 234 2.93 -12.43 6.80
C LEU A 234 1.75 -13.29 6.33
N LEU A 235 1.81 -14.61 6.55
CA LEU A 235 0.84 -15.56 6.00
C LEU A 235 -0.29 -15.87 7.00
N ASP A 236 -0.04 -15.73 8.30
CA ASP A 236 -1.02 -15.87 9.39
C ASP A 236 -2.13 -14.82 9.42
#